data_AF-A0A930GV01-F1
#
_entry.id   AF-A0A930GV01-F1
#
_cell.length_a   1.000
_cell.length_b   1.000
_cell.length_c   1.000
_cell.angle_alpha   90.00
_cell.angle_beta   90.00
_cell.angle_gamma   90.00
#
_symmetry.space_group_name_H-M   'P 1'
#
loop_
_entity.id
_entity.type
_entity.pdbx_description
1 polymer ?
#
loop_
_entity_poly.entity_id
_entity_poly.type
_entity_poly.pdbx_seq_one_letter_code
_entity_poly.pdbx_strand_id
1 'polypeptide(L)'
;MTLRQRIDALVDAIGAEFKKVIGKIGSTDMLQTTERGSVVGAVNELKTRIDNIDSGNSGAAIDDTAPAADKAYSSQKVDSLINAAKTAVKSEILDGADAAYDTLAEVAKYIEQDKTGAAALSEAVAKRLRIDEAQVLTQAQKTAVETTLNLGDTDTDFVTKFNQALRS
;
A
#
# COMPACT_ATOMS: atom_id res chain seq x y z
N MET A 1 13.32 -91.95 7.86
CA MET A 1 13.76 -90.67 8.45
C MET A 1 14.18 -90.90 9.88
N THR A 2 15.38 -90.47 10.26
CA THR A 2 15.82 -90.44 11.66
C THR A 2 15.32 -89.19 12.36
N LEU A 3 15.35 -89.17 13.70
CA LEU A 3 15.03 -87.96 14.48
C LEU A 3 15.91 -86.77 14.07
N ARG A 4 17.20 -87.02 13.82
CA ARG A 4 18.15 -86.01 13.34
C ARG A 4 17.69 -85.36 12.04
N GLN A 5 17.31 -86.16 11.04
CA GLN A 5 16.84 -85.65 9.75
C GLN A 5 15.56 -84.79 9.88
N ARG A 6 14.68 -85.13 10.84
CA ARG A 6 13.47 -84.33 11.11
C ARG A 6 13.80 -83.00 11.78
N ILE A 7 14.80 -82.97 12.66
CA ILE A 7 15.29 -81.74 13.31
C ILE A 7 15.95 -80.84 12.28
N ASP A 8 16.81 -81.38 11.42
CA ASP A 8 17.49 -80.61 10.36
C ASP A 8 16.46 -79.95 9.43
N ALA A 9 15.47 -80.71 8.96
CA ALA A 9 14.41 -80.19 8.10
C ALA A 9 13.55 -79.09 8.77
N LEU A 10 13.29 -79.21 10.08
CA LEU A 10 12.58 -78.18 10.83
C LEU A 10 13.41 -76.89 10.94
N VAL A 11 14.71 -77.01 11.24
CA VAL A 11 15.62 -75.86 11.35
C VAL A 11 15.74 -75.14 10.00
N ASP A 12 15.85 -75.88 8.89
CA ASP A 12 15.90 -75.30 7.56
C ASP A 12 14.61 -74.56 7.19
N ALA A 13 13.45 -75.14 7.51
CA ALA A 13 12.16 -74.49 7.29
C ALA A 13 12.03 -73.19 8.10
N ILE A 14 12.43 -73.21 9.38
CA ILE A 14 12.45 -72.02 10.24
C ILE A 14 13.40 -70.96 9.66
N GLY A 15 14.60 -71.36 9.25
CA GLY A 15 15.58 -70.46 8.63
C GLY A 15 15.07 -69.82 7.33
N ALA A 16 14.35 -70.60 6.51
CA ALA A 16 13.72 -70.09 5.29
C ALA A 16 12.63 -69.04 5.59
N GLU A 17 11.81 -69.25 6.62
CA GLU A 17 10.81 -68.27 7.05
C GLU A 17 11.46 -66.99 7.60
N PHE A 18 12.51 -67.09 8.43
CA PHE A 18 13.22 -65.90 8.92
C PHE A 18 13.88 -65.09 7.80
N LYS A 19 14.43 -65.76 6.78
CA LYS A 19 14.96 -65.07 5.58
C LYS A 19 13.88 -64.29 4.85
N LYS A 20 12.65 -64.82 4.74
CA LYS A 20 11.52 -64.09 4.14
C LYS A 20 11.14 -62.87 4.98
N VAL A 21 11.14 -62.98 6.30
CA VAL A 21 10.86 -61.85 7.21
C VAL A 21 11.91 -60.76 7.05
N ILE A 22 13.19 -61.11 7.10
CA ILE A 22 14.31 -60.16 6.88
C ILE A 22 14.23 -59.53 5.49
N GLY A 23 13.92 -60.31 4.45
CA GLY A 23 13.78 -59.80 3.08
C GLY A 23 12.62 -58.80 2.91
N LYS A 24 11.55 -58.91 3.71
CA LYS A 24 10.41 -57.96 3.69
C LYS A 24 10.68 -56.70 4.50
N ILE A 25 11.31 -56.83 5.67
CA ILE A 25 11.55 -55.70 6.59
C ILE A 25 12.79 -54.90 6.20
N GLY A 26 13.81 -55.55 5.64
CA GLY A 26 15.11 -54.95 5.33
C GLY A 26 16.04 -54.86 6.54
N SER A 27 17.22 -54.27 6.32
CA SER A 27 18.19 -53.96 7.39
C SER A 27 17.95 -52.54 7.93
N THR A 28 18.03 -52.37 9.25
CA THR A 28 17.96 -51.06 9.90
C THR A 28 19.11 -50.12 9.49
N ASP A 29 20.23 -50.67 9.02
CA ASP A 29 21.37 -49.87 8.55
C ASP A 29 21.07 -49.08 7.26
N MET A 30 20.06 -49.50 6.50
CA MET A 30 19.64 -48.85 5.27
C MET A 30 18.66 -47.69 5.49
N LEU A 31 18.18 -47.49 6.72
CA LEU A 31 17.26 -46.40 7.04
C LEU A 31 17.95 -45.05 6.84
N GLN A 32 17.26 -44.12 6.17
CA GLN A 32 17.75 -42.74 5.94
C GLN A 32 17.30 -41.76 7.03
N THR A 33 16.46 -42.21 7.94
CA THR A 33 16.02 -41.47 9.14
C THR A 33 17.18 -41.30 10.13
N THR A 34 16.97 -40.43 11.10
CA THR A 34 17.94 -40.17 12.18
C THR A 34 17.88 -41.30 13.21
N GLU A 35 16.68 -41.72 13.59
CA GLU A 35 16.42 -42.89 14.42
C GLU A 35 16.52 -44.17 13.59
N ARG A 36 17.47 -45.04 13.92
CA ARG A 36 17.77 -46.29 13.19
C ARG A 36 17.79 -47.53 14.08
N GLY A 37 17.47 -47.41 15.37
CA GLY A 37 17.42 -48.55 16.29
C GLY A 37 16.32 -49.55 15.96
N SER A 38 15.27 -49.11 15.25
CA SER A 38 14.23 -49.99 14.70
C SER A 38 13.44 -49.32 13.57
N VAL A 39 12.76 -50.14 12.75
CA VAL A 39 11.79 -49.64 11.75
C VAL A 39 10.65 -48.86 12.42
N VAL A 40 10.19 -49.30 13.61
CA VAL A 40 9.14 -48.61 14.36
C VAL A 40 9.61 -47.22 14.82
N GLY A 41 10.84 -47.12 15.32
CA GLY A 41 11.45 -45.83 15.70
C GLY A 41 11.53 -44.88 14.50
N ALA A 42 12.02 -45.36 13.36
CA ALA A 42 12.09 -44.59 12.12
C ALA A 42 10.70 -44.11 11.64
N VAL A 43 9.69 -44.99 11.67
CA VAL A 43 8.31 -44.65 11.29
C VAL A 43 7.71 -43.62 12.24
N ASN A 44 7.96 -43.73 13.55
CA ASN A 44 7.51 -42.74 14.53
C ASN A 44 8.21 -41.37 14.35
N GLU A 45 9.50 -41.35 13.98
CA GLU A 45 10.19 -40.11 13.60
C GLU A 45 9.51 -39.46 12.38
N LEU A 46 9.24 -40.25 11.33
CA LEU A 46 8.55 -39.76 10.13
C LEU A 46 7.15 -39.24 10.44
N LYS A 47 6.37 -39.93 11.27
CA LYS A 47 5.04 -39.48 11.73
C LYS A 47 5.13 -38.14 12.44
N THR A 48 6.10 -37.97 13.33
CA THR A 48 6.32 -36.70 14.05
C THR A 48 6.66 -35.57 13.08
N ARG A 49 7.52 -35.83 12.08
CA ARG A 49 7.85 -34.85 11.03
C ARG A 49 6.62 -34.46 10.20
N ILE A 50 5.75 -35.42 9.87
CA ILE A 50 4.49 -35.19 9.16
C ILE A 50 3.51 -34.40 10.02
N ASP A 51 3.35 -34.74 11.30
CA ASP A 51 2.47 -34.00 12.22
C ASP A 51 2.93 -32.54 12.40
N ASN A 52 4.24 -32.31 12.41
CA ASN A 52 4.78 -30.95 12.39
C ASN A 52 4.42 -30.23 11.08
N ILE A 53 4.44 -30.91 9.94
CA ILE A 53 3.97 -30.35 8.66
C ILE A 53 2.48 -29.98 8.73
N ASP A 54 1.63 -30.93 9.14
CA ASP A 54 0.16 -30.80 9.14
C ASP A 54 -0.36 -29.78 10.17
N SER A 55 0.34 -29.57 11.27
CA SER A 55 -0.03 -28.58 12.30
C SER A 55 0.25 -27.13 11.91
N GLY A 56 0.67 -26.86 10.66
CA GLY A 56 1.12 -25.53 10.23
C GLY A 56 2.48 -25.14 10.83
N ASN A 57 3.04 -26.00 11.69
CA ASN A 57 4.39 -25.91 12.21
C ASN A 57 5.38 -26.56 11.23
N SER A 58 5.14 -26.33 9.92
CA SER A 58 5.86 -26.97 8.83
C SER A 58 7.34 -26.68 9.00
N GLY A 59 8.07 -27.77 9.34
CA GLY A 59 9.42 -27.74 9.90
C GLY A 59 10.25 -26.59 9.35
N ALA A 60 10.52 -25.61 10.22
CA ALA A 60 11.49 -24.55 10.00
C ALA A 60 11.24 -23.61 8.79
N ALA A 61 10.08 -23.56 8.13
CA ALA A 61 9.89 -22.65 7.00
C ALA A 61 8.89 -21.51 7.23
N ILE A 62 7.79 -21.74 7.96
CA ILE A 62 6.79 -20.71 8.24
C ILE A 62 6.84 -20.32 9.72
N ASP A 63 7.02 -19.03 10.02
CA ASP A 63 7.08 -18.50 11.38
C ASP A 63 6.54 -17.06 11.43
N ASP A 64 5.49 -16.82 12.21
CA ASP A 64 4.81 -15.52 12.33
C ASP A 64 5.26 -14.68 13.54
N THR A 65 6.23 -15.17 14.31
CA THR A 65 6.69 -14.54 15.55
C THR A 65 7.66 -13.40 15.29
N ALA A 66 8.63 -13.58 14.40
CA ALA A 66 9.67 -12.61 14.08
C ALA A 66 10.21 -12.78 12.65
N PRO A 67 10.74 -11.70 12.03
CA PRO A 67 11.43 -11.81 10.75
C PRO A 67 12.70 -12.65 10.88
N ALA A 68 12.92 -13.58 9.95
CA ALA A 68 14.14 -14.37 9.84
C ALA A 68 14.50 -14.61 8.38
N ALA A 69 15.78 -14.78 8.08
CA ALA A 69 16.27 -14.90 6.69
C ALA A 69 15.92 -16.25 6.04
N ASP A 70 15.65 -17.27 6.87
CA ASP A 70 15.35 -18.65 6.47
C ASP A 70 13.88 -19.03 6.74
N LYS A 71 13.04 -18.05 7.10
CA LYS A 71 11.61 -18.22 7.36
C LYS A 71 10.79 -17.33 6.44
N ALA A 72 9.55 -17.74 6.18
CA ALA A 72 8.53 -16.94 5.53
C ALA A 72 7.34 -16.76 6.49
N TYR A 73 6.60 -15.67 6.31
CA TYR A 73 5.34 -15.44 7.01
C TYR A 73 4.21 -16.25 6.38
N SER A 74 3.20 -16.58 7.19
CA SER A 74 1.93 -17.10 6.69
C SER A 74 1.20 -16.05 5.86
N SER A 75 0.30 -16.49 4.98
CA SER A 75 -0.53 -15.57 4.18
C SER A 75 -1.37 -14.63 5.05
N GLN A 76 -1.84 -15.12 6.21
CA GLN A 76 -2.61 -14.32 7.17
C GLN A 76 -1.75 -13.21 7.80
N LYS A 77 -0.51 -13.52 8.18
CA LYS A 77 0.41 -12.52 8.73
C LYS A 77 0.81 -11.49 7.68
N VAL A 78 1.06 -11.92 6.44
CA VAL A 78 1.34 -11.00 5.33
C VAL A 78 0.18 -10.04 5.11
N ASP A 79 -1.07 -10.51 5.08
CA ASP A 79 -2.24 -9.65 4.93
C ASP A 79 -2.37 -8.64 6.09
N SER A 80 -2.16 -9.11 7.33
CA SER A 80 -2.15 -8.25 8.52
C SER A 80 -1.09 -7.14 8.44
N LEU A 81 0.14 -7.48 8.05
CA LEU A 81 1.23 -6.51 7.89
C LEU A 81 0.94 -5.51 6.76
N ILE A 82 0.37 -5.94 5.64
CA ILE A 82 -0.03 -5.06 4.53
C ILE A 82 -1.11 -4.08 4.99
N ASN A 83 -2.12 -4.56 5.71
CA ASN A 83 -3.20 -3.69 6.21
C ASN A 83 -2.67 -2.68 7.23
N ALA A 84 -1.79 -3.12 8.15
CA ALA A 84 -1.12 -2.21 9.08
C ALA A 84 -0.28 -1.15 8.34
N ALA A 85 0.51 -1.55 7.34
CA ALA A 85 1.31 -0.63 6.55
C ALA A 85 0.45 0.38 5.77
N LYS A 86 -0.67 -0.05 5.18
CA LYS A 86 -1.64 0.86 4.52
C LYS A 86 -2.18 1.91 5.48
N THR A 87 -2.56 1.50 6.69
CA THR A 87 -3.08 2.43 7.72
C THR A 87 -2.01 3.38 8.21
N ALA A 88 -0.78 2.90 8.41
CA ALA A 88 0.36 3.74 8.80
C ALA A 88 0.66 4.80 7.74
N VAL A 89 0.84 4.38 6.48
CA VAL A 89 1.09 5.29 5.35
C VAL A 89 -0.06 6.29 5.19
N LYS A 90 -1.32 5.84 5.32
CA LYS A 90 -2.47 6.76 5.32
C LYS A 90 -2.35 7.80 6.45
N SER A 91 -2.02 7.38 7.66
CA SER A 91 -1.84 8.32 8.78
C SER A 91 -0.66 9.28 8.57
N GLU A 92 0.48 8.81 8.08
CA GLU A 92 1.66 9.62 7.78
C GLU A 92 1.37 10.66 6.70
N ILE A 93 0.64 10.28 5.65
CA ILE A 93 0.25 11.21 4.57
C ILE A 93 -0.72 12.27 5.08
N LEU A 94 -1.60 11.92 6.02
CA LEU A 94 -2.61 12.83 6.55
C LEU A 94 -2.08 13.73 7.66
N ASP A 95 -1.11 13.27 8.46
CA ASP A 95 -0.45 14.04 9.54
C ASP A 95 -1.42 14.87 10.41
N GLY A 96 -2.56 14.28 10.77
CA GLY A 96 -3.60 14.94 11.57
C GLY A 96 -4.62 15.77 10.79
N ALA A 97 -4.63 15.69 9.46
CA ALA A 97 -5.70 16.24 8.63
C ALA A 97 -7.05 15.60 9.02
N ASP A 98 -8.08 16.45 9.09
CA ASP A 98 -9.46 16.04 9.35
C ASP A 98 -9.91 15.00 8.30
N ALA A 99 -10.81 14.09 8.67
CA ALA A 99 -11.40 13.10 7.77
C ALA A 99 -12.10 13.74 6.54
N ALA A 100 -12.43 15.03 6.58
CA ALA A 100 -12.90 15.81 5.44
C ALA A 100 -11.82 16.11 4.37
N TYR A 101 -10.54 15.82 4.64
CA TYR A 101 -9.41 15.98 3.72
C TYR A 101 -8.72 14.65 3.39
N ASP A 102 -9.41 13.52 3.65
CA ASP A 102 -8.92 12.16 3.38
C ASP A 102 -8.62 11.93 1.89
N THR A 103 -9.16 12.77 1.00
CA THR A 103 -8.85 12.70 -0.43
C THR A 103 -7.92 13.85 -0.85
N LEU A 104 -6.74 13.49 -1.34
CA LEU A 104 -5.83 14.42 -2.04
C LEU A 104 -6.54 15.16 -3.19
N ALA A 105 -7.62 14.58 -3.72
CA ALA A 105 -8.48 15.18 -4.72
C ALA A 105 -9.24 16.42 -4.18
N GLU A 106 -9.71 16.42 -2.95
CA GLU A 106 -10.35 17.60 -2.32
C GLU A 106 -9.34 18.71 -2.09
N VAL A 107 -8.13 18.39 -1.61
CA VAL A 107 -7.04 19.37 -1.47
C VAL A 107 -6.65 19.96 -2.84
N ALA A 108 -6.51 19.12 -3.87
CA ALA A 108 -6.25 19.58 -5.24
C ALA A 108 -7.37 20.51 -5.75
N LYS A 109 -8.63 20.16 -5.49
CA LYS A 109 -9.78 20.99 -5.84
C LYS A 109 -9.80 22.32 -5.10
N TYR A 110 -9.48 22.33 -3.80
CA TYR A 110 -9.35 23.57 -3.03
C TYR A 110 -8.25 24.47 -3.59
N ILE A 111 -7.09 23.92 -3.94
CA ILE A 111 -5.99 24.68 -4.55
C ILE A 111 -6.40 25.22 -5.93
N GLU A 112 -7.10 24.45 -6.75
CA GLU A 112 -7.62 24.92 -8.03
C GLU A 112 -8.65 26.04 -7.86
N GLN A 113 -9.60 25.88 -6.94
CA GLN A 113 -10.59 26.92 -6.61
C GLN A 113 -9.91 28.17 -6.06
N ASP A 114 -8.95 28.05 -5.15
CA ASP A 114 -8.22 29.18 -4.58
C ASP A 114 -7.41 29.92 -5.65
N LYS A 115 -6.76 29.22 -6.59
CA LYS A 115 -6.12 29.85 -7.76
C LYS A 115 -7.10 30.69 -8.57
N THR A 116 -8.33 30.21 -8.78
CA THR A 116 -9.36 31.02 -9.47
C THR A 116 -9.81 32.23 -8.63
N GLY A 117 -9.91 32.08 -7.31
CA GLY A 117 -10.23 33.17 -6.39
C GLY A 117 -9.15 34.26 -6.36
N ALA A 118 -7.87 33.87 -6.26
CA ALA A 118 -6.73 34.77 -6.29
C ALA A 118 -6.61 35.52 -7.63
N ALA A 119 -6.85 34.83 -8.76
CA ALA A 119 -6.90 35.46 -10.06
C ALA A 119 -8.04 36.48 -10.17
N ALA A 120 -9.24 36.12 -9.71
CA ALA A 120 -10.40 37.01 -9.70
C ALA A 120 -10.17 38.23 -8.80
N LEU A 121 -9.55 38.05 -7.63
CA LEU A 121 -9.19 39.15 -6.73
C LEU A 121 -8.14 40.07 -7.38
N SER A 122 -7.10 39.52 -8.00
CA SER A 122 -6.08 40.28 -8.71
C SER A 122 -6.69 41.12 -9.84
N GLU A 123 -7.58 40.53 -10.64
CA GLU A 123 -8.28 41.25 -11.70
C GLU A 123 -9.19 42.36 -11.15
N ALA A 124 -9.93 42.09 -10.07
CA ALA A 124 -10.79 43.08 -9.43
C ALA A 124 -9.98 44.24 -8.86
N VAL A 125 -8.82 43.97 -8.25
CA VAL A 125 -7.90 44.99 -7.72
C VAL A 125 -7.27 45.80 -8.85
N ALA A 126 -6.86 45.17 -9.95
CA ALA A 126 -6.30 45.84 -11.12
C ALA A 126 -7.27 46.82 -11.80
N LYS A 127 -8.59 46.60 -11.66
CA LYS A 127 -9.64 47.49 -12.19
C LYS A 127 -9.95 48.67 -11.27
N ARG A 128 -9.41 48.73 -10.04
CA ARG A 128 -9.65 49.87 -9.13
C ARG A 128 -8.77 51.06 -9.52
N LEU A 129 -9.36 52.25 -9.38
CA LEU A 129 -8.60 53.50 -9.45
C LEU A 129 -7.70 53.60 -8.21
N ARG A 130 -6.41 53.83 -8.42
CA ARG A 130 -5.44 54.09 -7.35
C ARG A 130 -5.47 55.56 -6.97
N ILE A 131 -5.23 55.84 -5.69
CA ILE A 131 -5.20 57.20 -5.12
C ILE A 131 -3.79 57.62 -4.69
N ASP A 132 -2.87 56.64 -4.63
CA ASP A 132 -1.49 56.81 -4.18
C ASP A 132 -0.52 57.08 -5.35
N GLU A 133 -0.98 56.95 -6.60
CA GLU A 133 -0.17 57.13 -7.80
C GLU A 133 -1.03 57.59 -8.99
N ALA A 134 -0.44 58.34 -9.93
CA ALA A 134 -1.08 58.71 -11.18
C ALA A 134 -1.23 57.49 -12.11
N GLN A 135 -2.40 57.32 -12.74
CA GLN A 135 -2.68 56.21 -13.66
C GLN A 135 -2.97 56.72 -15.07
N VAL A 136 -2.43 56.01 -16.09
CA VAL A 136 -2.77 56.26 -17.49
C VAL A 136 -3.95 55.37 -17.87
N LEU A 137 -5.11 55.99 -18.11
CA LEU A 137 -6.35 55.31 -18.47
C LEU A 137 -6.61 55.39 -19.98
N THR A 138 -7.12 54.30 -20.55
CA THR A 138 -7.70 54.29 -21.90
C THR A 138 -8.97 55.15 -21.95
N GLN A 139 -9.40 55.61 -23.13
CA GLN A 139 -10.60 56.46 -23.25
C GLN A 139 -11.86 55.78 -22.67
N ALA A 140 -12.05 54.48 -22.91
CA ALA A 140 -13.18 53.73 -22.35
C ALA A 140 -13.14 53.67 -20.82
N GLN A 141 -11.95 53.53 -20.22
CA GLN A 141 -11.77 53.57 -18.76
C GLN A 141 -12.04 54.96 -18.20
N LYS A 142 -11.63 56.03 -18.90
CA LYS A 142 -11.95 57.42 -18.50
C LYS A 142 -13.46 57.64 -18.43
N THR A 143 -14.19 57.31 -19.49
CA THR A 143 -15.65 57.45 -19.53
C THR A 143 -16.34 56.67 -18.40
N ALA A 144 -15.86 55.47 -18.09
CA ALA A 144 -16.39 54.68 -16.98
C ALA A 144 -16.16 55.36 -15.61
N VAL A 145 -14.98 55.93 -15.38
CA VAL A 145 -14.66 56.69 -14.16
C VAL A 145 -15.51 57.95 -14.06
N GLU A 146 -15.59 58.74 -15.13
CA GLU A 146 -16.40 59.96 -15.21
C GLU A 146 -17.88 59.71 -14.89
N THR A 147 -18.42 58.62 -15.45
CA THR A 147 -19.80 58.21 -15.19
C THR A 147 -19.99 57.74 -13.75
N THR A 148 -19.11 56.88 -13.26
CA THR A 148 -19.22 56.26 -11.92
C THR A 148 -19.08 57.30 -10.80
N LEU A 149 -18.16 58.26 -10.97
CA LEU A 149 -17.92 59.33 -10.00
C LEU A 149 -18.76 60.58 -10.28
N ASN A 150 -19.61 60.55 -11.31
CA ASN A 150 -20.46 61.66 -11.74
C ASN A 150 -19.68 62.97 -11.97
N LEU A 151 -18.55 62.88 -12.67
CA LEU A 151 -17.67 64.01 -12.97
C LEU A 151 -18.14 64.81 -14.20
N GLY A 152 -18.95 64.19 -15.06
CA GLY A 152 -19.26 64.72 -16.39
C GLY A 152 -18.14 64.48 -17.40
N ASP A 153 -18.29 65.00 -18.61
CA ASP A 153 -17.29 64.92 -19.69
C ASP A 153 -16.11 65.85 -19.38
N THR A 154 -15.01 65.28 -18.87
CA THR A 154 -13.82 66.06 -18.48
C THR A 154 -13.01 66.54 -19.68
N ASP A 155 -13.30 66.04 -20.89
CA ASP A 155 -12.74 66.53 -22.14
C ASP A 155 -13.56 67.72 -22.71
N THR A 156 -14.61 68.19 -22.01
CA THR A 156 -15.41 69.34 -22.44
C THR A 156 -14.56 70.60 -22.63
N ASP A 157 -14.48 71.09 -23.88
CA ASP A 157 -13.94 72.42 -24.15
C ASP A 157 -14.96 73.51 -23.79
N PHE A 158 -14.82 74.03 -22.56
CA PHE A 158 -15.67 75.10 -22.05
C PHE A 158 -15.51 76.42 -22.82
N VAL A 159 -14.35 76.69 -23.42
CA VAL A 159 -14.13 77.90 -24.23
C VAL A 159 -14.95 77.81 -25.52
N THR A 160 -14.95 76.64 -26.17
CA THR A 160 -15.78 76.39 -27.35
C THR A 160 -17.27 76.48 -27.02
N LYS A 161 -17.74 75.83 -25.94
CA LYS A 161 -19.15 75.92 -25.51
C LYS A 161 -19.56 77.35 -25.18
N PHE A 162 -18.72 78.10 -24.48
CA PHE A 162 -18.98 79.50 -24.16
C PHE A 162 -19.10 80.37 -25.42
N ASN A 163 -18.18 80.21 -26.37
CA ASN A 163 -18.21 80.95 -27.62
C ASN A 163 -19.40 80.57 -28.53
N GLN A 164 -19.89 79.34 -28.46
CA GLN A 164 -21.15 78.94 -29.11
C GLN A 164 -22.35 79.65 -28.48
N ALA A 165 -22.43 79.70 -27.14
CA ALA A 165 -23.52 80.34 -26.42
C ALA A 165 -23.59 81.86 -26.63
N LEU A 166 -22.46 82.53 -26.86
CA LEU A 166 -22.43 83.96 -27.21
C LEU A 166 -22.96 84.27 -28.62
N ARG A 167 -23.03 83.26 -29.49
CA ARG A 167 -23.46 83.40 -30.90
C ARG A 167 -24.90 82.94 -31.14
N SER A 168 -25.53 82.29 -30.15
CA SER A 168 -26.94 81.87 -30.14
C SER A 168 -27.83 82.93 -29.52
#